data_AF-A0AAW6EV60-F1
#
_entry.id   AF-A0AAW6EV60-F1
#
_cell.length_a   1.000
_cell.length_b   1.000
_cell.length_c   1.000
_cell.angle_alpha   90.00
_cell.angle_beta   90.00
_cell.angle_gamma   90.00
#
_symmetry.space_group_name_H-M   'P 1'
#
loop_
_entity.id
_entity.type
_entity.pdbx_description
1 polymer ?
#
loop_
_entity_poly.entity_id
_entity_poly.type
_entity_poly.pdbx_seq_one_letter_code
_entity_poly.pdbx_strand_id
1 'polypeptide(L)'
;MQMANLDLETRSKIYSHTKKVLRKYQKGIITGKLTADKFAENILSNESINDILDENLLSDETFKLSYIDYIDKLISMQNANLSKGKKHKNKSIPEKPSISQKLKLKNLLSSSEYTLSIPIEYLNACDVDNLIKFISTGIIDLGNERIYNYVHKPEKVN
;
A
#
# COMPACT_ATOMS: atom_id res chain seq x y z
N MET A 1 0.01 -14.23 14.41
CA MET A 1 -0.87 -13.15 13.88
C MET A 1 -0.59 -12.96 12.38
N GLN A 2 -1.54 -12.51 11.56
CA GLN A 2 -1.33 -12.32 10.10
C GLN A 2 -1.37 -10.83 9.74
N MET A 3 -0.64 -10.43 8.70
CA MET A 3 -0.60 -9.05 8.19
C MET A 3 -2.00 -8.51 7.82
N ALA A 4 -2.88 -9.38 7.30
CA ALA A 4 -4.26 -9.02 6.96
C ALA A 4 -5.13 -8.68 8.18
N ASN A 5 -4.77 -9.18 9.37
CA ASN A 5 -5.54 -9.04 10.60
C ASN A 5 -5.13 -7.83 11.43
N LEU A 6 -4.06 -7.13 11.03
CA LEU A 6 -3.67 -5.87 11.64
C LEU A 6 -4.68 -4.77 11.29
N ASP A 7 -4.83 -3.80 12.18
CA ASP A 7 -5.64 -2.61 11.91
C ASP A 7 -5.05 -1.79 10.74
N LEU A 8 -5.89 -0.98 10.10
CA LEU A 8 -5.51 -0.25 8.88
C LEU A 8 -4.42 0.79 9.12
N GLU A 9 -4.36 1.39 10.31
CA GLU A 9 -3.34 2.39 10.63
C GLU A 9 -1.97 1.73 10.71
N THR A 10 -1.87 0.63 11.46
CA THR A 10 -0.64 -0.17 11.57
C THR A 10 -0.23 -0.71 10.20
N ARG A 11 -1.17 -1.26 9.42
CA ARG A 11 -0.89 -1.71 8.04
C ARG A 11 -0.36 -0.59 7.15
N SER A 12 -0.93 0.62 7.24
CA SER A 12 -0.48 1.79 6.47
C SER A 12 0.93 2.25 6.86
N LYS A 13 1.25 2.24 8.16
CA LYS A 13 2.60 2.53 8.67
C LYS A 13 3.61 1.51 8.17
N ILE A 14 3.31 0.21 8.31
CA ILE A 14 4.15 -0.88 7.78
C ILE A 14 4.35 -0.70 6.28
N TYR A 15 3.28 -0.56 5.49
CA TYR A 15 3.37 -0.35 4.04
C TYR A 15 4.33 0.78 3.68
N SER A 16 4.16 1.94 4.33
CA SER A 16 4.98 3.13 4.07
C SER A 16 6.46 2.88 4.38
N HIS A 17 6.73 2.25 5.53
CA HIS A 17 8.07 1.86 5.93
C HIS A 17 8.68 0.85 4.95
N THR A 18 8.01 -0.29 4.71
CA THR A 18 8.47 -1.35 3.81
C THR A 18 8.75 -0.80 2.40
N LYS A 19 7.85 0.02 1.84
CA LYS A 19 8.06 0.64 0.52
C LYS A 19 9.26 1.58 0.48
N LYS A 20 9.51 2.33 1.56
CA LYS A 20 10.70 3.20 1.68
C LYS A 20 11.98 2.37 1.64
N VAL A 21 12.01 1.24 2.34
CA VAL A 21 13.16 0.32 2.32
C VAL A 21 13.29 -0.37 0.96
N LEU A 22 12.19 -0.87 0.37
CA LEU A 22 12.20 -1.60 -0.93
C LEU A 22 12.83 -0.75 -2.05
N ARG A 23 12.57 0.56 -2.05
CA ARG A 23 13.16 1.50 -3.02
C ARG A 23 14.68 1.57 -2.93
N LYS A 24 15.27 1.46 -1.72
CA LYS A 24 16.73 1.47 -1.53
C LYS A 24 17.39 0.24 -2.15
N TYR A 25 16.73 -0.92 -2.05
CA TYR A 25 17.27 -2.20 -2.51
C TYR A 25 16.73 -2.66 -3.87
N GLN A 26 16.10 -1.76 -4.64
CA GLN A 26 15.43 -2.08 -5.90
C GLN A 26 16.32 -2.83 -6.89
N LYS A 27 17.60 -2.48 -7.01
CA LYS A 27 18.54 -3.20 -7.91
C LYS A 27 18.71 -4.66 -7.47
N GLY A 28 18.90 -4.92 -6.18
CA GLY A 28 19.04 -6.27 -5.63
C GLY A 28 17.80 -7.13 -5.87
N ILE A 29 16.62 -6.54 -5.64
CA ILE A 29 15.32 -7.18 -5.86
C ILE A 29 15.12 -7.56 -7.33
N ILE A 30 15.37 -6.63 -8.26
CA ILE A 30 15.22 -6.89 -9.71
C ILE A 30 16.16 -8.01 -10.17
N THR A 31 17.37 -8.08 -9.61
CA THR A 31 18.35 -9.12 -9.96
C THR A 31 18.09 -10.47 -9.27
N GLY A 32 17.10 -10.57 -8.38
CA GLY A 32 16.83 -11.78 -7.59
C GLY A 32 17.88 -12.07 -6.50
N LYS A 33 18.87 -11.19 -6.31
CA LYS A 33 19.91 -11.34 -5.27
C LYS A 33 19.38 -11.12 -3.86
N LEU A 34 18.30 -10.35 -3.76
CA LEU A 34 17.62 -10.06 -2.50
C LEU A 34 16.19 -10.59 -2.58
N THR A 35 15.95 -11.66 -1.85
CA THR A 35 14.68 -12.39 -1.73
C THR A 35 13.84 -11.81 -0.57
N ALA A 36 12.54 -12.09 -0.56
CA ALA A 36 11.62 -11.51 0.42
C ALA A 36 11.90 -11.92 1.86
N ASP A 37 12.34 -13.16 2.09
CA ASP A 37 12.81 -13.67 3.38
C ASP A 37 13.96 -12.81 3.94
N LYS A 38 15.05 -12.65 3.18
CA LYS A 38 16.19 -11.81 3.58
C LYS A 38 15.78 -10.35 3.78
N PHE A 39 14.83 -9.87 2.98
CA PHE A 39 14.34 -8.52 3.09
C PHE A 39 13.50 -8.31 4.36
N ALA A 40 12.65 -9.28 4.70
CA ALA A 40 11.86 -9.29 5.92
C ALA A 40 12.77 -9.31 7.14
N GLU A 41 13.77 -10.20 7.19
CA GLU A 41 14.76 -10.26 8.27
C GLU A 41 15.47 -8.92 8.47
N ASN A 42 15.91 -8.29 7.37
CA ASN A 42 16.58 -6.99 7.44
C ASN A 42 15.68 -5.86 7.95
N ILE A 43 14.39 -5.87 7.63
CA ILE A 43 13.45 -4.86 8.16
C ILE A 43 13.13 -5.14 9.62
N LEU A 44 12.80 -6.38 9.95
CA LEU A 44 12.37 -6.76 11.30
C LEU A 44 13.51 -6.67 12.32
N SER A 45 14.77 -6.77 11.88
CA SER A 45 15.95 -6.57 12.72
C SER A 45 16.37 -5.10 12.84
N ASN A 46 15.68 -4.17 12.16
CA ASN A 46 16.03 -2.76 12.17
C ASN A 46 15.25 -2.03 13.26
N GLU A 47 15.93 -1.34 14.18
CA GLU A 47 15.29 -0.61 15.29
C GLU A 47 14.18 0.35 14.86
N SER A 48 14.24 0.92 13.64
CA SER A 48 13.21 1.83 13.13
C SER A 48 11.85 1.17 12.84
N ILE A 49 11.74 -0.16 12.90
CA ILE A 49 10.45 -0.86 12.83
C ILE A 49 9.74 -0.91 14.18
N ASN A 50 10.47 -0.73 15.29
CA ASN A 50 9.94 -0.83 16.65
C ASN A 50 8.97 0.33 16.98
N ASP A 51 9.05 1.44 16.24
CA ASP A 51 8.08 2.53 16.30
C ASP A 51 6.70 2.16 15.72
N ILE A 52 6.61 1.01 15.02
CA ILE A 52 5.42 0.56 14.29
C ILE A 52 4.91 -0.78 14.82
N LEU A 53 5.82 -1.70 15.15
CA LEU A 53 5.51 -3.05 15.61
C LEU A 53 6.01 -3.25 17.05
N ASP A 54 5.20 -3.91 17.87
CA ASP A 54 5.60 -4.30 19.22
C ASP A 54 6.53 -5.52 19.22
N GLU A 55 7.28 -5.71 20.31
CA GLU A 55 8.22 -6.84 20.44
C GLU A 55 7.52 -8.21 20.34
N ASN A 56 6.24 -8.28 20.73
CA ASN A 56 5.44 -9.50 20.62
C ASN A 56 5.24 -9.90 19.15
N LEU A 57 4.87 -8.95 18.28
CA LEU A 57 4.75 -9.20 16.84
C LEU A 57 6.10 -9.50 16.19
N LEU A 58 7.17 -8.81 16.62
CA LEU A 58 8.52 -9.03 16.09
C LEU A 58 9.08 -10.40 16.44
N SER A 59 8.64 -11.01 17.53
CA SER A 59 9.04 -12.37 17.94
C SER A 59 8.14 -13.47 17.37
N ASP A 60 6.91 -13.16 16.94
CA ASP A 60 5.94 -14.12 16.38
C ASP A 60 6.37 -14.65 15.00
N GLU A 61 6.75 -15.94 14.94
CA GLU A 61 7.12 -16.63 13.70
C GLU A 61 5.98 -16.67 12.65
N THR A 62 4.73 -16.79 13.11
CA THR A 62 3.57 -16.79 12.20
C THR A 62 3.43 -15.43 11.52
N PHE A 63 3.68 -14.35 12.28
CA PHE A 63 3.68 -13.00 11.72
C PHE A 63 4.83 -12.81 10.74
N LYS A 64 6.04 -13.28 11.06
CA LYS A 64 7.20 -13.20 10.16
C LYS A 64 6.91 -13.85 8.81
N LEU A 65 6.36 -15.07 8.81
CA LEU A 65 5.98 -15.77 7.58
C LEU A 65 4.94 -14.97 6.79
N SER A 66 3.89 -14.48 7.46
CA SER A 66 2.87 -13.64 6.83
C SER A 66 3.45 -12.32 6.26
N TYR A 67 4.48 -11.76 6.89
CA TYR A 67 5.14 -10.55 6.44
C TYR A 67 6.06 -10.79 5.24
N ILE A 68 6.71 -11.96 5.16
CA ILE A 68 7.47 -12.40 3.99
C ILE A 68 6.54 -12.47 2.77
N ASP A 69 5.40 -13.16 2.89
CA ASP A 69 4.40 -13.26 1.81
C ASP A 69 3.90 -11.88 1.35
N TYR A 70 3.71 -10.98 2.32
CA TYR A 70 3.32 -9.60 2.05
C TYR A 70 4.40 -8.83 1.28
N ILE A 71 5.68 -8.96 1.65
CA ILE A 71 6.80 -8.37 0.92
C ILE A 71 6.87 -8.93 -0.49
N ASP A 72 6.71 -10.25 -0.68
CA ASP A 72 6.69 -10.87 -2.01
C ASP A 72 5.58 -10.32 -2.89
N LYS A 73 4.39 -10.10 -2.32
CA LYS A 73 3.30 -9.42 -3.00
C LYS A 73 3.69 -8.00 -3.44
N LEU A 74 4.31 -7.22 -2.56
CA LEU A 74 4.76 -5.85 -2.88
C LEU A 74 5.83 -5.83 -3.98
N ILE A 75 6.78 -6.77 -3.93
CA ILE A 75 7.83 -6.93 -4.94
C ILE A 75 7.20 -7.29 -6.28
N SER A 76 6.27 -8.25 -6.29
CA SER A 76 5.56 -8.69 -7.51
C SER A 76 4.78 -7.54 -8.15
N MET A 77 4.03 -6.77 -7.36
CA MET A 77 3.31 -5.58 -7.83
C MET A 77 4.27 -4.53 -8.40
N GLN A 78 5.41 -4.30 -7.75
CA GLN A 78 6.42 -3.36 -8.21
C GLN A 78 7.07 -3.80 -9.52
N ASN A 79 7.43 -5.08 -9.64
CA ASN A 79 8.03 -5.64 -10.84
C ASN A 79 7.05 -5.66 -12.02
N ALA A 80 5.77 -5.93 -11.77
CA ALA A 80 4.71 -5.81 -12.78
C ALA A 80 4.60 -4.38 -13.32
N ASN A 81 4.71 -3.37 -12.45
CA ASN A 81 4.70 -1.96 -12.87
C ASN A 81 5.97 -1.58 -13.66
N LEU A 82 7.14 -2.08 -13.26
CA LEU A 82 8.41 -1.81 -13.96
C LEU A 82 8.47 -2.49 -15.33
N SER A 83 7.97 -3.72 -15.47
CA SER A 83 7.98 -4.46 -16.73
C SER A 83 7.08 -3.81 -17.79
N LYS A 84 5.91 -3.30 -17.37
CA LYS A 84 5.03 -2.47 -18.22
C LYS A 84 5.75 -1.21 -18.73
N GLY A 85 6.58 -0.59 -17.89
CA GLY A 85 7.39 0.58 -18.26
C GLY A 85 8.57 0.28 -19.20
N LYS A 86 9.12 -0.96 -19.21
CA LYS A 86 10.22 -1.34 -20.11
C LYS A 86 9.77 -1.75 -21.51
N LYS A 87 8.55 -2.28 -21.67
CA LYS A 87 8.02 -2.72 -22.97
C LYS A 87 7.65 -1.57 -23.90
N HIS A 88 7.43 -0.38 -23.36
CA HIS A 88 7.19 0.83 -24.15
C HIS A 88 8.38 1.79 -23.98
N LYS A 89 9.01 2.22 -25.08
CA LYS A 89 10.06 3.27 -25.08
C LYS A 89 9.57 4.61 -24.49
N ASN A 90 8.27 4.74 -24.24
CA ASN A 90 7.64 5.88 -23.57
C ASN A 90 7.19 5.44 -22.17
N LYS A 91 7.54 6.21 -21.14
CA LYS A 91 7.05 6.01 -19.75
C LYS A 91 5.55 5.71 -19.80
N SER A 92 5.12 4.53 -19.33
CA SER A 92 3.70 4.20 -19.25
C SER A 92 3.03 5.17 -18.28
N ILE A 93 2.29 6.14 -18.81
CA ILE A 93 1.50 7.07 -18.01
C ILE A 93 0.44 6.22 -17.30
N PRO A 94 0.29 6.34 -15.97
CA PRO A 94 -0.80 5.68 -15.25
C PRO A 94 -2.14 5.99 -15.91
N GLU A 95 -2.97 4.97 -16.08
CA GLU A 95 -4.27 5.11 -16.72
C GLU A 95 -5.14 6.09 -15.93
N LYS A 96 -5.68 7.10 -16.63
CA LYS A 96 -6.55 8.08 -15.99
C LYS A 96 -7.90 7.45 -15.68
N PRO A 97 -8.53 7.79 -14.54
CA PRO A 97 -9.86 7.31 -14.22
C PRO A 97 -10.88 7.80 -15.25
N SER A 98 -11.77 6.91 -15.64
CA SER A 98 -12.91 7.22 -16.50
C SER A 98 -13.87 8.23 -15.84
N ILE A 99 -14.71 8.87 -16.64
CA ILE A 99 -15.74 9.80 -16.14
C ILE A 99 -16.68 9.08 -15.16
N SER A 100 -17.06 7.83 -15.48
CA SER A 100 -17.91 7.01 -14.61
C SER A 100 -17.28 6.76 -13.23
N GLN A 101 -16.00 6.38 -13.20
CA GLN A 101 -15.26 6.19 -11.95
C GLN A 101 -15.21 7.49 -11.12
N LYS A 102 -14.92 8.62 -11.76
CA LYS A 102 -14.89 9.93 -11.09
C LYS A 102 -16.25 10.31 -10.50
N LEU A 103 -17.33 10.12 -11.26
CA LEU A 103 -18.70 10.40 -10.78
C LEU A 103 -19.07 9.51 -9.61
N LYS A 104 -18.77 8.21 -9.69
CA LYS A 104 -19.04 7.26 -8.61
C LYS A 104 -18.31 7.63 -7.33
N LEU A 105 -17.02 7.97 -7.41
CA LEU A 105 -16.25 8.41 -6.26
C LEU A 105 -16.79 9.73 -5.69
N LYS A 106 -17.10 10.73 -6.53
CA LYS A 106 -17.68 12.00 -6.08
C LYS A 106 -19.00 11.80 -5.34
N ASN A 107 -19.90 10.98 -5.87
CA ASN A 107 -21.18 10.69 -5.22
C ASN A 107 -20.97 10.01 -3.86
N LEU A 108 -20.04 9.05 -3.77
CA LEU A 108 -19.71 8.37 -2.52
C LEU A 108 -19.12 9.32 -1.47
N LEU A 109 -18.22 10.22 -1.88
CA LEU A 109 -17.65 11.22 -0.98
C LEU A 109 -18.73 12.18 -0.47
N SER A 110 -19.63 12.65 -1.35
CA SER A 110 -20.74 13.52 -0.95
C SER A 110 -21.75 12.83 -0.03
N SER A 111 -21.92 11.50 -0.15
CA SER A 111 -22.83 10.72 0.68
C SER A 111 -22.19 10.11 1.93
N SER A 112 -20.89 10.30 2.12
CA SER A 112 -20.14 9.76 3.26
C SER A 112 -19.48 10.87 4.06
N GLU A 113 -18.93 10.52 5.21
CA GLU A 113 -18.14 11.44 6.03
C GLU A 113 -16.66 11.46 5.58
N TYR A 114 -16.32 10.97 4.38
CA TYR A 114 -14.94 10.95 3.89
C TYR A 114 -14.63 12.11 2.95
N THR A 115 -13.44 12.69 3.10
CA THR A 115 -12.88 13.70 2.18
C THR A 115 -11.55 13.23 1.63
N LEU A 116 -11.23 13.62 0.39
CA LEU A 116 -9.94 13.31 -0.21
C LEU A 116 -8.84 14.24 0.33
N SER A 117 -7.71 13.64 0.69
CA SER A 117 -6.50 14.37 1.10
C SER A 117 -5.73 14.98 -0.08
N ILE A 118 -6.01 14.51 -1.31
CA ILE A 118 -5.40 15.01 -2.54
C ILE A 118 -6.45 15.22 -3.64
N PRO A 119 -6.24 16.15 -4.58
CA PRO A 119 -7.16 16.35 -5.70
C PRO A 119 -7.34 15.09 -6.56
N ILE A 120 -8.57 14.86 -7.04
CA ILE A 120 -8.94 13.68 -7.83
C ILE A 120 -8.13 13.55 -9.13
N GLU A 121 -7.57 14.66 -9.64
CA GLU A 121 -6.74 14.75 -10.83
C GLU A 121 -5.41 14.01 -10.67
N TYR A 122 -4.93 13.83 -9.44
CA TYR A 122 -3.70 13.10 -9.14
C TYR A 122 -3.91 11.58 -9.00
N LEU A 123 -5.16 11.12 -8.99
CA LEU A 123 -5.51 9.72 -8.87
C LEU A 123 -5.51 9.04 -10.25
N ASN A 124 -4.98 7.82 -10.31
CA ASN A 124 -5.17 6.94 -11.47
C ASN A 124 -6.44 6.08 -11.30
N ALA A 125 -6.83 5.36 -12.36
CA ALA A 125 -8.02 4.51 -12.37
C ALA A 125 -8.03 3.50 -11.20
N CYS A 126 -6.89 2.84 -10.94
CA CYS A 126 -6.74 1.87 -9.86
C CYS A 126 -6.91 2.52 -8.48
N ASP A 127 -6.38 3.73 -8.28
CA ASP A 127 -6.58 4.46 -7.03
C ASP A 127 -8.05 4.76 -6.78
N VAL A 128 -8.77 5.21 -7.81
CA VAL A 128 -10.21 5.51 -7.69
C VAL A 128 -11.01 4.25 -7.36
N ASP A 129 -10.73 3.12 -8.00
CA ASP A 129 -11.43 1.86 -7.71
C ASP A 129 -11.17 1.37 -6.28
N ASN A 130 -9.92 1.46 -5.81
CA ASN A 130 -9.58 1.09 -4.44
C ASN A 130 -10.23 2.05 -3.42
N LEU A 131 -10.29 3.34 -3.71
CA LEU A 131 -10.98 4.32 -2.86
C LEU A 131 -12.48 4.03 -2.77
N ILE A 132 -13.12 3.76 -3.90
CA ILE A 132 -14.54 3.36 -3.96
C ILE A 132 -14.77 2.11 -3.10
N LYS A 133 -13.92 1.09 -3.26
CA LYS A 133 -13.99 -0.13 -2.46
C LYS A 133 -13.83 0.16 -0.98
N PHE A 134 -12.82 0.92 -0.60
CA PHE A 134 -12.54 1.25 0.80
C PHE A 134 -13.71 2.01 1.44
N ILE A 135 -14.21 3.07 0.81
CA ILE A 135 -15.33 3.87 1.34
C ILE A 135 -16.59 3.00 1.50
N SER A 136 -16.83 2.06 0.58
CA SER A 136 -18.04 1.22 0.60
C SER A 136 -17.96 0.04 1.56
N THR A 137 -16.76 -0.46 1.87
CA THR A 137 -16.58 -1.75 2.60
C THR A 137 -15.76 -1.63 3.88
N GLY A 138 -15.01 -0.54 4.06
CA GLY A 138 -14.00 -0.40 5.11
C GLY A 138 -12.74 -1.22 4.88
N ILE A 139 -12.61 -1.94 3.75
CA ILE A 139 -11.52 -2.88 3.50
C ILE A 139 -10.54 -2.32 2.47
N ILE A 140 -9.24 -2.45 2.77
CA ILE A 140 -8.15 -2.19 1.83
C ILE A 140 -7.39 -3.49 1.55
N ASP A 141 -7.21 -3.80 0.27
CA ASP A 141 -6.45 -4.98 -0.16
C ASP A 141 -4.96 -4.84 0.16
N LEU A 142 -4.33 -5.95 0.55
CA LEU A 142 -2.89 -5.99 0.80
C LEU A 142 -2.10 -5.47 -0.41
N GLY A 143 -1.24 -4.48 -0.19
CA GLY A 143 -0.42 -3.81 -1.20
C GLY A 143 -0.99 -2.47 -1.69
N ASN A 144 -2.22 -2.12 -1.31
CA ASN A 144 -2.88 -0.86 -1.65
C ASN A 144 -3.10 0.04 -0.41
N GLU A 145 -2.39 -0.20 0.69
CA GLU A 145 -2.53 0.53 1.95
C GLU A 145 -2.34 2.05 1.81
N ARG A 146 -1.63 2.52 0.77
CA ARG A 146 -1.53 3.96 0.45
C ARG A 146 -2.88 4.68 0.37
N ILE A 147 -3.95 3.96 0.01
CA ILE A 147 -5.31 4.46 -0.12
C ILE A 147 -5.84 4.98 1.21
N TYR A 148 -5.40 4.39 2.33
CA TYR A 148 -5.72 4.86 3.67
C TYR A 148 -5.31 6.33 3.89
N ASN A 149 -4.21 6.77 3.26
CA ASN A 149 -3.70 8.13 3.41
C ASN A 149 -4.35 9.13 2.43
N TYR A 150 -5.15 8.66 1.48
CA TYR A 150 -5.80 9.50 0.46
C TYR A 150 -7.17 9.98 0.88
N VAL A 151 -7.73 9.43 1.95
CA VAL A 151 -8.98 9.87 2.53
C VAL A 151 -8.80 10.10 4.02
N HIS A 152 -9.51 11.07 4.56
CA HIS A 152 -9.65 11.24 5.99
C HIS A 152 -11.11 11.47 6.32
N LYS A 153 -11.48 11.09 7.54
CA LYS A 153 -12.76 11.43 8.13
C LYS A 153 -12.51 12.68 8.98
N PRO A 154 -12.97 13.88 8.61
CA PRO A 154 -12.84 15.04 9.48
C PRO A 154 -13.45 14.70 10.84
N GLU A 155 -12.66 14.86 11.90
CA GLU A 155 -13.17 14.83 13.26
C GLU A 155 -14.21 15.95 13.36
N LYS A 156 -15.42 15.62 13.81
CA LYS A 156 -16.40 16.65 14.13
C LYS A 156 -15.82 17.44 15.30
N VAL A 157 -15.37 18.66 15.00
CA VAL A 157 -15.13 19.68 16.03
C VAL A 157 -16.51 19.98 16.61
N ASN A 158 -16.83 19.33 17.74
CA ASN A 158 -18.00 19.65 18.55
C ASN A 158 -17.75 20.94 19.33
#